data_AF-A0A963BAA0-F1
#
_entry.id   AF-A0A963BAA0-F1
#
_cell.length_a   1.000
_cell.length_b   1.000
_cell.length_c   1.000
_cell.angle_alpha   90.00
_cell.angle_beta   90.00
_cell.angle_gamma   90.00
#
_symmetry.space_group_name_H-M   'P 1'
#
loop_
_entity.id
_entity.type
_entity.pdbx_description
1 polymer ?
#
loop_
_entity_poly.entity_id
_entity_poly.type
_entity_poly.pdbx_seq_one_letter_code
_entity_poly.pdbx_strand_id
1 'polypeptide(L)' 'MTIDTRYQSRVDMEVEVQIVHRNRSIHALSRNLSRSGIFLTTEAMTIPTGTFIGLEFAMDDVKWQIDGLVVR' A
#
# COMPACT_ATOMS: atom_id res chain seq x y z
N MET A 1 -26.85 1.39 -5.12
CA MET A 1 -26.05 2.62 -5.22
C MET A 1 -25.03 2.61 -4.08
N THR A 2 -23.78 2.30 -4.38
CA THR A 2 -22.67 2.42 -3.42
C THR A 2 -22.23 3.87 -3.42
N ILE A 3 -22.46 4.58 -2.31
CA ILE A 3 -21.99 5.95 -2.12
C ILE A 3 -20.48 5.89 -1.98
N ASP A 4 -19.74 6.55 -2.88
CA ASP A 4 -18.29 6.69 -2.74
C ASP A 4 -17.99 7.67 -1.61
N THR A 5 -17.39 7.17 -0.54
CA THR A 5 -17.02 7.96 0.64
C THR A 5 -15.58 8.47 0.57
N ARG A 6 -14.87 8.23 -0.53
CA ARG A 6 -13.46 8.60 -0.66
C ARG A 6 -13.32 10.11 -0.90
N TYR A 7 -12.42 10.71 -0.13
CA TYR A 7 -12.08 12.12 -0.26
C TYR A 7 -11.32 12.45 -1.56
N GLN A 8 -10.56 11.48 -2.10
CA GLN A 8 -9.74 11.66 -3.31
C GLN A 8 -9.87 10.46 -4.25
N SER A 9 -9.79 10.76 -5.56
CA SER A 9 -9.66 9.76 -6.61
C SER A 9 -8.35 9.00 -6.45
N ARG A 10 -8.37 7.71 -6.81
CA ARG A 10 -7.17 6.89 -6.90
C ARG A 10 -6.80 6.69 -8.36
N VAL A 11 -5.50 6.61 -8.60
CA VAL A 11 -4.93 6.21 -9.89
C VAL A 11 -4.76 4.70 -9.84
N ASP A 12 -5.37 4.00 -10.79
CA ASP A 12 -5.17 2.57 -10.95
C ASP A 12 -3.72 2.34 -11.42
N MET A 13 -2.98 1.62 -10.58
CA MET A 13 -1.56 1.38 -10.81
C MET A 13 -1.15 0.11 -10.08
N GLU A 14 -0.64 -0.82 -10.87
CA GLU A 14 -0.07 -2.06 -10.37
C GLU A 14 1.44 -1.94 -10.31
N VAL A 15 1.97 -2.02 -9.09
CA VAL A 15 3.39 -1.99 -8.80
C VAL A 15 3.68 -2.98 -7.69
N GLU A 16 4.80 -3.68 -7.80
CA GLU A 16 5.31 -4.54 -6.74
C GLU A 16 5.77 -3.69 -5.55
N VAL A 17 5.26 -4.03 -4.37
CA VAL A 17 5.54 -3.31 -3.13
C VAL A 17 6.09 -4.29 -2.10
N GLN A 18 7.18 -3.92 -1.47
CA GLN A 18 7.70 -4.61 -0.29
C GLN A 18 7.17 -3.92 0.96
N ILE A 19 6.43 -4.65 1.77
CA ILE A 19 6.02 -4.19 3.10
C ILE A 19 7.12 -4.55 4.09
N VAL A 20 7.73 -3.54 4.70
CA VAL A 20 8.77 -3.68 5.71
C VAL A 20 8.16 -3.56 7.10
N HIS A 21 8.17 -4.65 7.87
CA HIS A 21 7.64 -4.69 9.22
C HIS A 21 8.43 -5.64 10.12
N ARG A 22 8.94 -5.15 11.27
CA ARG A 22 9.66 -5.95 12.28
C ARG A 22 10.77 -6.84 11.70
N ASN A 23 11.67 -6.25 10.89
CA ASN A 23 12.75 -6.94 10.17
C ASN A 23 12.30 -8.02 9.17
N ARG A 24 11.03 -8.03 8.77
CA ARG A 24 10.53 -8.88 7.68
C ARG A 24 10.13 -8.01 6.50
N SER A 25 10.44 -8.48 5.31
CA SER A 25 9.92 -7.95 4.05
C SER A 25 8.83 -8.89 3.54
N ILE A 26 7.69 -8.33 3.17
CA ILE A 26 6.55 -9.08 2.66
C ILE A 26 6.19 -8.54 1.29
N HIS A 27 6.15 -9.42 0.31
CA HIS A 27 5.74 -9.05 -1.03
C HIS A 27 4.23 -8.74 -1.08
N ALA A 28 3.89 -7.64 -1.73
CA ALA A 28 2.53 -7.19 -1.97
C ALA A 28 2.42 -6.57 -3.37
N LEU A 29 1.20 -6.47 -3.88
CA LEU A 29 0.91 -5.80 -5.14
C LEU A 29 0.00 -4.61 -4.87
N SER A 30 0.39 -3.43 -5.36
CA SER A 30 -0.51 -2.28 -5.45
C SER A 30 -1.61 -2.57 -6.47
N ARG A 31 -2.85 -2.14 -6.18
CA ARG A 31 -3.91 -2.05 -7.21
C ARG A 31 -4.21 -0.61 -7.59
N ASN A 32 -4.10 0.30 -6.63
CA ASN A 32 -4.31 1.72 -6.83
C ASN A 32 -3.63 2.54 -5.75
N LEU A 33 -3.35 3.79 -6.08
CA LEU A 33 -2.73 4.76 -5.19
C LEU A 33 -3.44 6.11 -5.24
N SER A 34 -3.38 6.84 -4.14
CA SER A 34 -3.64 8.27 -4.07
C SER A 34 -2.50 8.95 -3.33
N ARG A 35 -2.56 10.28 -3.20
CA ARG A 35 -1.64 11.03 -2.33
C ARG A 35 -1.74 10.67 -0.85
N SER A 36 -2.84 10.05 -0.43
CA SER A 36 -3.14 9.78 0.99
C SER A 36 -3.17 8.30 1.34
N GLY A 37 -3.01 7.40 0.37
CA GLY A 37 -3.03 5.97 0.64
C GLY A 37 -2.81 5.12 -0.58
N ILE A 38 -2.58 3.84 -0.31
CA ILE A 38 -2.32 2.82 -1.32
C ILE A 38 -3.14 1.58 -0.95
N PHE A 39 -3.72 0.92 -1.94
CA PHE A 39 -4.40 -0.35 -1.74
C PHE A 39 -3.49 -1.49 -2.16
N LEU A 40 -3.19 -2.37 -1.20
CA LEU A 40 -2.30 -3.48 -1.38
C LEU A 40 -3.07 -4.80 -1.31
N THR A 41 -2.75 -5.71 -2.21
CA THR A 41 -3.14 -7.12 -2.13
C THR A 41 -1.92 -7.96 -1.76
N THR A 42 -2.04 -8.77 -0.71
CA THR A 42 -1.00 -9.69 -0.23
C THR A 42 -1.51 -11.12 -0.34
N GLU A 43 -0.64 -12.07 -0.67
CA GLU A 43 -1.06 -13.48 -0.84
C GLU A 43 -0.95 -14.29 0.46
N ALA A 44 -0.03 -13.92 1.35
CA ALA A 44 0.43 -14.82 2.41
C ALA A 44 0.28 -14.29 3.84
N MET A 45 -0.15 -13.04 4.04
CA MET A 45 -0.15 -12.45 5.38
C MET A 45 -1.17 -11.32 5.57
N THR A 46 -1.98 -11.43 6.63
CA THR A 46 -2.81 -10.32 7.12
C THR A 46 -2.02 -9.49 8.13
N ILE A 47 -1.94 -8.18 7.89
CA ILE A 47 -1.38 -7.23 8.86
C ILE A 47 -2.55 -6.61 9.64
N PRO A 48 -2.52 -6.57 10.97
CA PRO A 48 -3.60 -5.97 11.75
C PRO A 48 -3.80 -4.48 11.42
N THR A 49 -5.06 -4.03 11.36
CA THR A 49 -5.40 -2.60 11.29
C THR A 49 -4.78 -1.84 12.46
N GLY A 50 -4.29 -0.64 12.20
CA GLY A 50 -3.57 0.18 13.19
C GLY A 50 -2.09 -0.18 13.33
N THR A 51 -1.58 -1.14 12.57
CA THR A 51 -0.14 -1.44 12.52
C THR A 51 0.57 -0.41 11.65
N PHE A 52 1.67 0.16 12.16
CA PHE A 52 2.57 1.01 11.38
C PHE A 52 3.56 0.14 10.59
N ILE A 53 3.70 0.42 9.30
CA ILE A 53 4.51 -0.34 8.35
C ILE A 53 5.31 0.60 7.46
N GLY A 54 6.50 0.17 7.05
CA GLY A 54 7.22 0.77 5.93
C GLY A 54 6.80 0.11 4.62
N LEU A 55 6.84 0.86 3.53
CA LEU A 55 6.62 0.40 2.17
C LEU A 55 7.79 0.83 1.31
N GLU A 56 8.32 -0.11 0.53
CA GLU A 56 9.36 0.13 -0.46
C GLU A 56 8.87 -0.33 -1.82
N PHE A 57 8.97 0.52 -2.84
CA PHE A 57 8.61 0.18 -4.21
C PHE A 57 9.37 1.05 -5.20
N ALA A 58 9.48 0.56 -6.44
CA ALA A 58 10.00 1.35 -7.55
C ALA A 58 8.84 1.78 -8.45
N MET A 59 8.83 3.05 -8.83
CA MET A 59 7.93 3.57 -9.84
C MET A 59 8.79 4.35 -10.83
N ASP A 60 8.79 3.90 -12.09
CA ASP A 60 9.75 4.32 -13.11
C ASP A 60 11.20 4.13 -12.60
N ASP A 61 12.04 5.14 -12.73
CA ASP A 61 13.43 5.12 -12.24
C ASP A 61 13.57 5.60 -10.78
N VAL A 62 12.46 5.81 -10.08
CA VAL A 62 12.45 6.35 -8.72
C VAL A 62 12.12 5.26 -7.72
N LYS A 63 13.00 5.07 -6.74
CA LYS A 63 12.74 4.24 -5.56
C LYS A 63 12.03 5.09 -4.51
N TRP A 64 10.88 4.60 -4.07
CA TRP A 64 10.07 5.20 -3.02
C TRP A 64 10.19 4.38 -1.76
N GLN A 65 10.33 5.10 -0.64
CA GLN A 65 10.23 4.55 0.70
C GLN A 65 9.28 5.44 1.49
N ILE A 66 8.16 4.88 1.92
CA ILE A 66 7.11 5.61 2.63
C ILE A 66 6.64 4.81 3.84
N ASP A 67 6.22 5.50 4.88
CA ASP A 67 5.59 4.87 6.02
C ASP A 67 4.07 5.02 5.96
N GLY A 68 3.35 4.05 6.52
CA GLY A 68 1.90 4.01 6.49
C GLY A 68 1.29 3.29 7.67
N LEU A 69 0.05 3.68 7.99
CA LEU A 69 -0.80 2.96 8.92
C LEU A 69 -1.73 2.03 8.15
N VAL A 70 -1.81 0.76 8.55
CA VAL A 70 -2.75 -0.18 7.95
C VAL A 70 -4.18 0.21 8.32
N VAL A 71 -4.98 0.54 7.31
CA VAL A 71 -6.41 0.87 7.40
C VAL A 71 -7.24 -0.10 6.55
N ARG A 72 -8.52 -0.28 6.90
CA ARG A 72 -9.44 -1.18 6.18
C ARG A 72 -10.14 -0.46 5.02
#